data_AF-A0A2N0HHH9-F1
#
_entry.id   AF-A0A2N0HHH9-F1
#
_cell.length_a   1.000
_cell.length_b   1.000
_cell.length_c   1.000
_cell.angle_alpha   90.00
_cell.angle_beta   90.00
_cell.angle_gamma   90.00
#
_symmetry.space_group_name_H-M   'P 1'
#
loop_
_entity.id
_entity.type
_entity.pdbx_description
1 polymer ?
#
loop_
_entity_poly.entity_id
_entity_poly.type
_entity_poly.pdbx_seq_one_letter_code
_entity_poly.pdbx_strand_id
1 'polypeptide(L)'
;MKLIIKELRESKNKTQDEIVALSGIKKRTYVDYENGKADIPLSKLQNIATALQVAIFDLIEESNSEYVKLISEPKSTYSKNQIDYREKLIESLESQNLDLKKDKIELQKDKELLAKIITNSINK
;
A
#
# COMPACT_ATOMS: atom_id res chain seq x y z
N MET A 1 -14.45 -17.51 11.55
CA MET A 1 -13.17 -16.88 11.92
C MET A 1 -12.28 -17.96 12.51
N LYS A 2 -11.18 -18.30 11.85
CA LYS A 2 -10.21 -19.28 12.35
C LYS A 2 -8.96 -18.51 12.81
N LEU A 3 -8.37 -18.90 13.93
CA LEU A 3 -7.11 -18.33 14.40
C LEU A 3 -5.94 -19.19 13.90
N ILE A 4 -4.86 -18.55 13.45
CA ILE A 4 -3.66 -19.18 12.89
C ILE A 4 -2.42 -18.98 13.78
N ILE A 5 -2.63 -19.04 15.10
CA ILE A 5 -1.58 -18.80 16.11
C ILE A 5 -0.44 -19.82 15.94
N LYS A 6 -0.76 -21.08 15.66
CA LYS A 6 0.22 -22.14 15.50
C LYS A 6 1.09 -21.93 14.27
N GLU A 7 0.45 -21.68 13.15
CA GLU A 7 1.07 -21.48 11.85
C GLU A 7 2.01 -20.26 11.88
N LEU A 8 1.60 -19.17 12.53
CA LEU A 8 2.45 -17.99 12.71
C LEU A 8 3.62 -18.23 13.68
N ARG A 9 3.41 -19.00 14.75
CA ARG A 9 4.49 -19.38 15.67
C ARG A 9 5.55 -20.22 14.93
N GLU A 10 5.11 -21.22 14.17
CA GLU A 10 5.98 -22.15 13.46
C GLU A 10 6.74 -21.47 12.33
N SER A 11 6.11 -20.56 11.57
CA SER A 11 6.80 -19.77 10.54
C SER A 11 7.90 -18.85 11.10
N LYS A 12 7.81 -18.47 12.39
CA LYS A 12 8.83 -17.72 13.12
C LYS A 12 9.85 -18.61 13.84
N ASN A 13 9.81 -19.93 13.64
CA ASN A 13 10.66 -20.93 14.30
C ASN A 13 10.64 -20.83 15.83
N LYS A 14 9.49 -20.45 16.42
CA LYS A 14 9.33 -20.35 17.88
C LYS A 14 8.71 -21.62 18.44
N THR A 15 9.17 -22.04 19.60
CA THR A 15 8.55 -23.08 20.42
C THR A 15 7.37 -22.51 21.21
N GLN A 16 6.48 -23.39 21.66
CA GLN A 16 5.37 -22.99 22.53
C GLN A 16 5.88 -22.42 23.87
N ASP A 17 7.02 -22.90 24.39
CA ASP A 17 7.60 -22.42 25.64
C ASP A 17 8.13 -20.99 25.51
N GLU A 18 8.72 -20.63 24.37
CA GLU A 18 9.13 -19.25 24.10
C GLU A 18 7.92 -18.30 24.06
N ILE A 19 6.81 -18.69 23.42
CA ILE A 19 5.61 -17.85 23.39
C ILE A 19 4.99 -17.71 24.78
N VAL A 20 5.01 -18.77 25.59
CA VAL A 20 4.54 -18.74 26.98
C VAL A 20 5.37 -17.77 27.83
N ALA A 21 6.70 -17.82 27.71
CA ALA A 21 7.59 -16.93 28.41
C ALA A 21 7.36 -15.46 28.03
N LEU A 22 7.10 -15.18 26.76
CA LEU A 22 6.89 -13.82 26.24
C LEU A 22 5.47 -13.27 26.52
N SER A 23 4.45 -14.11 26.45
CA SER A 23 3.04 -13.70 26.58
C SER A 23 2.53 -13.68 28.03
N GLY A 24 3.25 -14.33 28.95
CA GLY A 24 2.83 -14.51 30.34
C GLY A 24 1.60 -15.43 30.50
N ILE A 25 1.26 -16.22 29.47
CA ILE A 25 0.14 -17.16 29.48
C ILE A 25 0.63 -18.50 29.98
N LYS A 26 -0.11 -19.14 30.90
CA LYS A 26 0.23 -20.49 31.37
C LYS A 26 0.29 -21.48 30.20
N LYS A 27 1.30 -22.36 30.18
CA LYS A 27 1.54 -23.32 29.08
C LYS A 27 0.29 -24.08 28.64
N ARG A 28 -0.42 -24.69 29.58
CA ARG A 28 -1.66 -25.44 29.28
C ARG A 28 -2.70 -24.56 28.59
N THR A 29 -2.93 -23.36 29.11
CA THR A 29 -3.87 -22.39 28.54
C THR A 29 -3.46 -21.96 27.14
N TYR A 30 -2.17 -21.69 26.90
CA TYR A 30 -1.67 -21.36 25.56
C TYR A 30 -1.86 -22.52 24.58
N VAL A 31 -1.59 -23.76 25.00
CA VAL A 31 -1.81 -24.95 24.18
C VAL A 31 -3.30 -25.14 23.85
N ASP A 32 -4.20 -24.89 24.80
CA ASP A 32 -5.64 -24.97 24.55
C ASP A 32 -6.10 -23.89 23.56
N TYR A 33 -5.58 -22.67 23.68
CA TYR A 33 -5.81 -21.57 22.74
C TYR A 33 -5.31 -21.89 21.33
N GLU A 34 -4.07 -22.34 21.22
CA GLU A 34 -3.43 -22.65 19.93
C GLU A 34 -4.13 -23.81 19.19
N ASN A 35 -4.73 -24.75 19.93
CA ASN A 35 -5.50 -25.85 19.36
C ASN A 35 -7.01 -25.58 19.26
N GLY A 36 -7.47 -24.37 19.57
CA GLY A 36 -8.90 -24.00 19.52
C GLY A 36 -9.78 -24.76 20.53
N LYS A 37 -9.20 -25.28 21.62
CA LYS A 37 -9.93 -26.00 22.69
C LYS A 37 -10.57 -25.08 23.72
N ALA A 38 -10.18 -23.81 23.73
CA ALA A 38 -10.73 -22.81 24.64
C ALA A 38 -10.83 -21.45 23.93
N ASP A 39 -11.86 -20.69 24.26
CA ASP A 39 -12.03 -19.33 23.78
C ASP A 39 -10.92 -18.43 24.34
N ILE A 40 -10.43 -17.52 23.50
CA ILE A 40 -9.32 -16.63 23.82
C ILE A 40 -9.88 -15.23 24.10
N PRO A 41 -9.72 -14.70 25.33
CA PRO A 41 -10.03 -13.30 25.60
C PRO A 41 -9.16 -12.36 24.78
N LEU A 42 -9.70 -11.21 24.34
CA LEU A 42 -8.96 -10.23 23.52
C LEU A 42 -7.63 -9.81 24.15
N SER A 43 -7.57 -9.64 25.47
CA SER A 43 -6.32 -9.31 26.18
C SER A 43 -5.26 -10.40 26.06
N LYS A 44 -5.66 -11.68 26.06
CA LYS A 44 -4.73 -12.81 25.85
C LYS A 44 -4.32 -12.92 24.39
N LEU A 45 -5.25 -12.66 23.47
CA LEU A 45 -4.94 -12.60 22.04
C LEU A 45 -3.92 -11.48 21.74
N GLN A 46 -4.07 -10.32 22.39
CA GLN A 46 -3.12 -9.21 22.29
C GLN A 46 -1.73 -9.61 22.82
N ASN A 47 -1.64 -10.28 23.99
CA ASN A 47 -0.36 -10.76 24.51
C ASN A 47 0.33 -11.74 23.55
N ILE A 48 -0.43 -12.62 22.89
CA ILE A 48 0.09 -13.56 21.89
C ILE A 48 0.60 -12.81 20.66
N ALA A 49 -0.15 -11.82 20.16
CA ALA A 49 0.26 -10.97 19.04
C ALA A 49 1.57 -10.22 19.35
N THR A 50 1.67 -9.65 20.55
CA THR A 50 2.91 -8.99 21.03
C THR A 50 4.08 -9.96 21.11
N ALA A 51 3.88 -11.16 21.67
CA ALA A 51 4.92 -12.20 21.75
C ALA A 51 5.41 -12.67 20.37
N LEU A 52 4.50 -12.72 19.39
CA LEU A 52 4.81 -13.06 18.00
C LEU A 52 5.31 -11.87 17.17
N GLN A 53 5.25 -10.64 17.70
CA GLN A 53 5.57 -9.40 16.99
C GLN A 53 4.78 -9.26 15.69
N VAL A 54 3.45 -9.35 15.80
CA VAL A 54 2.48 -9.21 14.69
C VAL A 54 1.30 -8.34 15.15
N ALA A 55 0.48 -7.86 14.22
CA ALA A 55 -0.79 -7.25 14.57
C ALA A 55 -1.79 -8.33 15.03
N ILE A 56 -2.79 -7.95 15.83
CA ILE A 56 -3.85 -8.89 16.26
C ILE A 56 -4.60 -9.46 15.05
N PHE A 57 -4.80 -8.65 14.00
CA PHE A 57 -5.47 -9.07 12.77
C PHE A 57 -4.71 -10.17 12.02
N ASP A 58 -3.39 -10.20 12.10
CA ASP A 58 -2.58 -11.23 11.46
C ASP A 58 -2.87 -12.62 12.06
N LEU A 59 -3.32 -12.70 13.33
CA LEU A 59 -3.66 -13.96 13.98
C LEU A 59 -4.95 -14.59 13.44
N ILE A 60 -5.70 -13.88 12.60
CA ILE A 60 -6.98 -14.31 12.07
C ILE A 60 -6.78 -14.76 10.62
N GLU A 61 -7.12 -16.02 10.35
CA GLU A 61 -7.23 -16.50 8.98
C GLU A 61 -8.46 -15.86 8.35
N GLU A 62 -8.23 -15.00 7.38
CA GLU A 62 -9.28 -14.49 6.53
C GLU A 62 -9.84 -15.68 5.74
N SER A 63 -11.04 -16.12 6.13
CA SER A 63 -11.79 -17.12 5.37
C SER A 63 -12.02 -16.53 4.00
N ASN A 64 -11.29 -17.05 3.00
CA ASN A 64 -11.26 -16.68 1.60
C ASN A 64 -12.61 -16.13 1.13
N SER A 65 -12.77 -14.82 1.32
CA SER A 65 -13.93 -14.07 0.89
C SER A 65 -13.45 -13.34 -0.33
N GLU A 66 -14.24 -13.35 -1.39
CA GLU A 66 -14.09 -12.49 -2.57
C GLU A 66 -13.64 -11.05 -2.18
N TYR A 67 -13.99 -10.58 -0.97
CA TYR A 67 -13.53 -9.34 -0.36
C TYR A 67 -12.01 -9.18 -0.22
N VAL A 68 -11.25 -10.22 0.14
CA VAL A 68 -9.80 -10.09 0.40
C VAL A 68 -9.04 -9.79 -0.89
N LYS A 69 -9.47 -10.39 -2.01
CA LYS A 69 -8.92 -10.08 -3.34
C LYS A 69 -9.09 -8.61 -3.72
N LEU A 70 -10.13 -7.92 -3.19
CA LEU A 70 -10.36 -6.50 -3.42
C LEU A 70 -9.44 -5.59 -2.58
N ILE A 71 -8.91 -6.07 -1.45
CA ILE A 71 -8.04 -5.32 -0.52
C ILE A 71 -6.56 -5.70 -0.63
N SER A 72 -6.23 -6.85 -1.22
CA SER A 72 -4.85 -7.33 -1.40
C SER A 72 -4.14 -6.74 -2.63
N GLU A 73 -4.84 -6.05 -3.52
CA GLU A 73 -4.18 -5.23 -4.54
C GLU A 73 -3.76 -3.88 -3.93
N PRO A 74 -2.47 -3.48 -4.01
CA PRO A 74 -2.08 -2.15 -3.59
C PRO A 74 -2.47 -1.15 -4.68
N LYS A 75 -3.76 -0.88 -4.91
CA LYS A 75 -4.23 0.20 -5.78
C LYS A 75 -5.55 0.81 -5.31
N SER A 76 -5.43 2.03 -4.78
CA SER A 76 -6.43 3.10 -4.76
C SER A 76 -7.72 2.84 -5.54
N THR A 77 -8.79 2.39 -4.90
CA THR A 77 -10.11 2.33 -5.55
C THR A 77 -10.85 3.63 -5.30
N TYR A 78 -10.53 4.64 -6.11
CA TYR A 78 -11.39 5.82 -6.26
C TYR A 78 -12.74 5.38 -6.85
N SER A 79 -13.86 5.96 -6.39
CA SER A 79 -15.18 5.63 -6.97
C SER A 79 -15.19 5.94 -8.46
N LYS A 80 -16.02 5.23 -9.26
CA LYS A 80 -16.09 5.43 -10.72
C LYS A 80 -16.22 6.90 -11.13
N ASN A 81 -17.06 7.66 -10.43
CA ASN A 81 -17.22 9.10 -10.65
C ASN A 81 -15.93 9.91 -10.42
N GLN A 82 -15.10 9.49 -9.47
CA GLN A 82 -13.80 10.12 -9.22
C GLN A 82 -12.78 9.75 -10.29
N ILE A 83 -12.85 8.55 -10.87
CA ILE A 83 -12.01 8.15 -12.01
C ILE A 83 -12.38 8.99 -13.24
N ASP A 84 -13.66 9.06 -13.57
CA ASP A 84 -14.16 9.84 -14.71
C ASP A 84 -13.78 11.33 -14.62
N TYR A 85 -13.79 11.91 -13.41
CA TYR A 85 -13.33 13.29 -13.19
C TYR A 85 -11.82 13.43 -13.41
N ARG A 86 -11.03 12.48 -12.91
CA ARG A 86 -9.58 12.49 -13.05
C ARG A 86 -9.14 12.31 -14.50
N GLU A 87 -9.81 11.46 -15.27
CA GLU A 87 -9.55 11.27 -16.69
C GLU A 87 -9.77 12.57 -17.47
N LYS A 88 -10.91 13.23 -17.26
CA LYS A 88 -11.20 14.54 -17.87
C LYS A 88 -10.16 15.61 -17.50
N LEU A 89 -9.70 15.60 -16.25
CA LEU A 89 -8.68 16.54 -15.80
C LEU A 89 -7.33 16.26 -16.46
N ILE A 90 -6.95 14.98 -16.61
CA ILE A 90 -5.72 14.57 -17.28
C ILE A 90 -5.75 15.01 -18.74
N GLU A 91 -6.83 14.72 -19.48
CA GLU A 91 -6.99 15.13 -20.88
C GLU A 91 -6.86 16.65 -21.05
N SER A 92 -7.47 17.43 -20.15
CA SER A 92 -7.38 18.89 -20.18
C SER A 92 -5.94 19.39 -19.96
N LEU A 93 -5.21 18.80 -19.02
CA LEU A 93 -3.82 19.16 -18.73
C LEU A 93 -2.88 18.76 -19.88
N GLU A 94 -3.11 17.61 -20.52
CA GLU A 94 -2.33 17.17 -21.67
C GLU A 94 -2.50 18.10 -22.87
N SER A 95 -3.73 18.55 -23.13
CA SER A 95 -4.04 19.53 -24.17
C SER A 95 -3.31 20.87 -23.92
N GLN A 96 -3.39 21.41 -22.69
CA GLN A 96 -2.68 22.64 -22.33
C GLN A 96 -1.16 22.52 -22.49
N ASN A 97 -0.59 21.39 -22.08
CA ASN A 97 0.84 21.14 -22.24
C ASN A 97 1.27 21.04 -23.71
N LEU A 98 0.40 20.57 -24.59
CA LEU A 98 0.67 20.52 -26.02
C LEU A 98 0.74 21.93 -26.63
N ASP A 99 -0.19 22.80 -26.29
CA ASP A 99 -0.21 24.17 -26.80
C ASP A 99 0.98 24.98 -26.28
N LEU A 100 1.29 24.87 -24.99
CA LEU A 100 2.49 25.47 -24.41
C LEU A 100 3.79 25.02 -25.10
N LYS A 101 3.86 23.75 -25.53
CA LYS A 101 5.01 23.25 -26.32
C LYS A 101 5.08 23.89 -27.70
N LYS A 102 3.95 24.09 -28.38
CA LYS A 102 3.91 24.75 -29.69
C LYS A 102 4.37 26.20 -29.57
N ASP A 103 3.83 26.94 -28.61
CA ASP A 103 4.18 28.34 -28.38
C ASP A 103 5.69 28.51 -28.11
N LYS A 104 6.26 27.59 -27.32
CA LYS A 104 7.70 27.59 -27.04
C LYS A 104 8.54 27.35 -28.31
N ILE A 105 8.09 26.48 -29.22
CA ILE A 105 8.77 26.23 -30.50
C ILE A 105 8.69 27.47 -31.39
N GLU A 106 7.53 28.11 -31.46
CA GLU A 106 7.35 29.34 -32.24
C GLU A 106 8.25 30.47 -31.74
N LEU A 107 8.27 30.71 -30.43
CA LEU A 107 9.15 31.71 -29.82
C LEU A 107 10.63 31.44 -30.09
N GLN A 108 11.03 30.17 -30.16
CA GLN A 108 12.41 29.79 -30.48
C GLN A 108 12.76 30.14 -31.94
N LYS A 109 11.85 29.90 -32.88
CA LYS A 109 12.04 30.28 -34.29
C LYS A 109 12.16 31.80 -34.45
N ASP A 110 11.32 32.56 -33.75
CA ASP A 110 11.37 34.02 -33.78
C ASP A 110 12.68 34.56 -33.23
N LYS A 111 13.17 34.00 -32.11
CA LYS A 111 14.49 34.34 -31.55
C LYS A 111 15.62 34.09 -32.53
N GLU A 112 15.60 32.95 -33.23
CA GLU A 112 16.60 32.62 -34.25
C GLU A 112 16.55 33.57 -35.45
N LEU A 113 15.35 33.95 -35.89
CA LEU A 113 15.17 34.92 -36.97
C LEU A 113 15.73 36.29 -36.57
N LEU A 114 15.42 36.76 -35.36
CA LEU A 114 15.95 38.03 -34.84
C LEU A 114 17.48 38.02 -34.74
N ALA A 115 18.07 36.93 -34.25
CA ALA A 115 19.53 36.79 -34.16
C ALA A 115 20.20 36.89 -35.54
N LYS A 116 19.60 36.28 -36.58
CA LYS A 116 20.07 36.37 -37.97
C LYS A 116 19.98 37.79 -38.51
N ILE A 117 18.88 38.50 -38.25
CA ILE A 117 18.69 39.90 -38.67
C ILE A 117 19.76 40.80 -38.03
N ILE A 118 19.94 40.71 -36.72
CA ILE A 118 20.93 41.53 -35.97
C ILE A 118 22.35 41.28 -36.51
N THR A 119 22.72 40.02 -36.71
CA THR A 119 24.06 39.65 -37.21
C THR A 119 24.33 40.22 -38.61
N ASN A 120 23.33 40.20 -39.50
CA ASN A 120 23.46 40.76 -40.84
C ASN A 120 23.48 42.29 -40.87
N SER A 121 22.86 42.96 -39.90
CA SER A 121 22.88 44.42 -39.76
C SER A 121 24.19 44.96 -39.17
N ILE A 122 24.92 44.16 -38.38
CA ILE A 122 26.22 44.55 -37.79
C ILE A 122 27.38 44.36 -38.80
N ASN A 123 27.26 43.40 -39.72
CA ASN A 123 28.30 43.07 -40.71
C ASN A 123 28.18 43.88 -42.03
N LYS A 124 27.41 44.96 -42.04
CA LYS A 124 27.11 45.80 -43.22
C LYS A 124 27.58 47.23 -42.98
#